data_AF-A0A0M6WMI5-F1
#
_entry.id   AF-A0A0M6WMI5-F1
#
_cell.length_a   1.000
_cell.length_b   1.000
_cell.length_c   1.000
_cell.angle_alpha   90.00
_cell.angle_beta   90.00
_cell.angle_gamma   90.00
#
_symmetry.space_group_name_H-M   'P 1'
#
loop_
_entity.id
_entity.type
_entity.pdbx_description
1 polymer ?
#
loop_
_entity_poly.entity_id
_entity_poly.type
_entity_poly.pdbx_seq_one_letter_code
_entity_poly.pdbx_strand_id
1 'polypeptide(L)'
;MKKKILCIFTIILTILAGCAKEEKSNIEVSDDEVGIETMEGMNYLVAGNDYGFYFDVYSKSGDKKNNDSKISVNNGNDNLYFMIENAGEDRQIAVQIFIDYIQVPIIIEGEMYQTFFVDTDKSFSKEFCFQIAETLDESVDHKIMAAMTVYSDKYVKDSELEYTTNGYSIALDAVLDIAGNTDQFIMNKLYNYENPRESYKDMWYGVLINTELQDFKRRVPNKEIIAQKNERKDFVYHVGGYDDCTEALVILCMGMEQVDVNQQKYMLFKLEKGKIQDGLVTITMPDEQGSYDLTGWIIKNPFSEEKTEINSVSDTWRFTINVT
;
A
#
# COMPACT_ATOMS: atom_id res chain seq x y z
N MET A 1 -36.75 -4.32 -50.10
CA MET A 1 -35.93 -3.26 -49.46
C MET A 1 -36.33 -3.14 -47.98
N LYS A 2 -35.37 -3.50 -47.11
CA LYS A 2 -35.13 -3.12 -45.71
C LYS A 2 -36.33 -2.78 -44.81
N LYS A 3 -36.78 -3.76 -44.01
CA LYS A 3 -37.41 -3.50 -42.70
C LYS A 3 -36.28 -3.23 -41.70
N LYS A 4 -36.26 -2.02 -41.12
CA LYS A 4 -35.33 -1.64 -40.05
C LYS A 4 -35.77 -2.34 -38.76
N ILE A 5 -34.92 -3.22 -38.23
CA ILE A 5 -35.07 -3.78 -36.89
C ILE A 5 -34.53 -2.73 -35.91
N LEU A 6 -35.43 -2.20 -35.10
CA LEU A 6 -35.14 -1.32 -33.97
C LEU A 6 -34.79 -2.22 -32.78
N CYS A 7 -33.50 -2.47 -32.55
CA CYS A 7 -33.03 -3.15 -31.34
C CYS A 7 -33.01 -2.12 -30.20
N ILE A 8 -34.03 -2.19 -29.34
CA ILE A 8 -34.07 -1.54 -28.04
C ILE A 8 -33.12 -2.32 -27.12
N PHE A 9 -31.99 -1.72 -26.74
CA PHE A 9 -31.15 -2.24 -25.65
C PHE A 9 -31.80 -1.83 -24.33
N THR A 10 -32.46 -2.79 -23.68
CA THR A 10 -32.94 -2.62 -22.31
C THR A 10 -31.76 -2.91 -21.37
N ILE A 11 -31.17 -1.86 -20.81
CA ILE A 11 -30.22 -1.96 -19.69
C ILE A 11 -31.04 -2.34 -18.45
N ILE A 12 -30.85 -3.56 -17.94
CA ILE A 12 -31.39 -3.97 -16.64
C ILE A 12 -30.31 -3.75 -15.59
N LEU A 13 -30.46 -2.64 -14.88
CA LEU A 13 -29.87 -2.42 -13.56
C LEU A 13 -30.70 -3.23 -12.55
N THR A 14 -30.10 -4.20 -11.85
CA THR A 14 -30.68 -4.78 -10.64
C THR A 14 -29.70 -4.68 -9.49
N ILE A 15 -29.89 -3.63 -8.70
CA ILE A 15 -29.51 -3.58 -7.28
C ILE A 15 -30.58 -4.35 -6.54
N LEU A 16 -30.22 -5.44 -5.86
CA LEU A 16 -31.04 -6.04 -4.80
C LEU A 16 -30.13 -6.39 -3.62
N ALA A 17 -30.16 -5.52 -2.61
CA ALA A 17 -29.83 -5.87 -1.25
C ALA A 17 -30.98 -6.74 -0.69
N GLY A 18 -30.64 -7.88 -0.10
CA GLY A 18 -31.59 -8.75 0.58
C GLY A 18 -30.91 -10.01 1.09
N CYS A 19 -30.77 -10.10 2.42
CA CYS A 19 -30.22 -11.23 3.15
C CYS A 19 -30.77 -12.59 2.66
N ALA A 20 -29.88 -13.49 2.27
CA ALA A 20 -30.21 -14.89 2.08
C ALA A 20 -29.21 -15.77 2.84
N LYS A 21 -29.80 -16.57 3.72
CA LYS A 21 -29.29 -17.65 4.56
C LYS A 21 -28.33 -18.58 3.79
N GLU A 22 -27.26 -19.00 4.45
CA GLU A 22 -26.31 -20.01 3.95
C GLU A 22 -27.04 -21.30 3.52
N GLU A 23 -27.03 -21.58 2.22
CA GLU A 23 -27.08 -22.94 1.68
C GLU A 23 -25.73 -23.22 1.03
N LYS A 24 -24.99 -24.18 1.60
CA LYS A 24 -23.75 -24.70 1.03
C LYS A 24 -24.08 -25.37 -0.30
N SER A 25 -23.89 -24.65 -1.40
CA SER A 25 -23.78 -25.27 -2.72
C SER A 25 -22.37 -25.85 -2.84
N ASN A 26 -22.25 -27.17 -2.71
CA ASN A 26 -21.10 -27.90 -3.21
C ASN A 26 -21.13 -27.84 -4.75
N ILE A 27 -20.60 -26.75 -5.31
CA ILE A 27 -20.16 -26.71 -6.69
C ILE A 27 -18.70 -27.14 -6.63
N GLU A 28 -18.45 -28.42 -6.94
CA GLU A 28 -17.12 -28.84 -7.38
C GLU A 28 -16.87 -28.15 -8.73
N VAL A 29 -16.17 -27.02 -8.70
CA VAL A 29 -15.56 -26.45 -9.90
C VAL A 29 -14.34 -27.32 -10.16
N SER A 30 -14.40 -28.13 -11.21
CA SER A 30 -13.22 -28.82 -11.73
C SER A 30 -12.23 -27.77 -12.24
N ASP A 31 -10.99 -27.81 -11.75
CA ASP A 31 -9.84 -27.03 -12.21
C ASP A 31 -9.38 -27.43 -13.64
N ASP A 32 -10.32 -27.56 -14.57
CA ASP A 32 -10.00 -27.76 -15.98
C ASP A 32 -9.74 -26.38 -16.61
N GLU A 33 -8.46 -26.01 -16.65
CA GLU A 33 -7.80 -25.11 -17.62
C GLU A 33 -8.69 -24.05 -18.30
N VAL A 34 -9.15 -23.04 -17.56
CA VAL A 34 -9.23 -21.70 -18.18
C VAL A 34 -7.81 -21.18 -18.14
N GLY A 35 -7.02 -21.51 -19.16
CA GLY A 35 -5.65 -21.01 -19.31
C GLY A 35 -5.67 -19.49 -19.36
N ILE A 36 -5.45 -18.84 -18.22
CA ILE A 36 -5.26 -17.39 -18.15
C ILE A 36 -3.88 -17.16 -18.78
N GLU A 37 -3.88 -16.74 -20.05
CA GLU A 37 -2.64 -16.42 -20.76
C GLU A 37 -1.98 -15.18 -20.13
N THR A 38 -0.68 -15.26 -19.86
CA THR A 38 0.11 -14.09 -19.47
C THR A 38 0.50 -13.27 -20.70
N MET A 39 0.79 -11.99 -20.51
CA MET A 39 1.32 -11.13 -21.58
C MET A 39 2.69 -11.64 -22.04
N GLU A 40 2.99 -11.46 -23.34
CA GLU A 40 4.30 -11.83 -23.88
C GLU A 40 5.43 -11.11 -23.13
N GLY A 41 6.39 -11.86 -22.60
CA GLY A 41 7.50 -11.33 -21.80
C GLY A 41 7.17 -11.10 -20.32
N MET A 42 5.96 -11.42 -19.86
CA MET A 42 5.51 -11.30 -18.48
C MET A 42 5.27 -12.67 -17.83
N ASN A 43 5.51 -12.73 -16.53
CA ASN A 43 5.29 -13.90 -15.67
C ASN A 43 3.94 -13.84 -14.95
N TYR A 44 3.41 -12.63 -14.66
CA TYR A 44 2.23 -12.45 -13.80
C TYR A 44 1.13 -11.60 -14.43
N LEU A 45 1.46 -10.58 -15.22
CA LEU A 45 0.45 -9.76 -15.90
C LEU A 45 -0.30 -10.57 -16.96
N VAL A 46 -1.63 -10.60 -16.83
CA VAL A 46 -2.56 -11.32 -17.72
C VAL A 46 -2.72 -10.61 -19.06
N ALA A 47 -2.82 -11.39 -20.14
CA ALA A 47 -3.06 -10.89 -21.49
C ALA A 47 -4.28 -9.95 -21.56
N GLY A 48 -4.11 -8.78 -22.20
CA GLY A 48 -5.11 -7.72 -22.27
C GLY A 48 -5.06 -6.70 -21.13
N ASN A 49 -4.19 -6.90 -20.12
CA ASN A 49 -3.90 -5.87 -19.12
C ASN A 49 -2.89 -4.84 -19.64
N ASP A 50 -3.29 -4.09 -20.68
CA ASP A 50 -2.43 -3.20 -21.44
C ASP A 50 -2.00 -1.94 -20.66
N TYR A 51 -2.34 -1.80 -19.37
CA TYR A 51 -1.96 -0.68 -18.51
C TYR A 51 -1.54 -1.12 -17.09
N GLY A 52 -1.41 -2.43 -16.86
CA GLY A 52 -1.18 -2.99 -15.53
C GLY A 52 0.25 -2.85 -15.03
N PHE A 53 0.40 -3.01 -13.73
CA PHE A 53 1.67 -3.23 -13.06
C PHE A 53 1.51 -4.30 -11.98
N TYR A 54 2.57 -5.05 -11.73
CA TYR A 54 2.63 -6.14 -10.75
C TYR A 54 3.81 -5.92 -9.82
N PHE A 55 3.63 -6.29 -8.55
CA PHE A 55 4.65 -6.22 -7.54
C PHE A 55 4.55 -7.43 -6.61
N ASP A 56 5.69 -8.02 -6.29
CA ASP A 56 5.81 -9.10 -5.30
C ASP A 56 7.13 -9.00 -4.55
N VAL A 57 7.18 -9.55 -3.35
CA VAL A 57 8.37 -9.60 -2.49
C VAL A 57 8.47 -10.96 -1.81
N TYR A 58 9.63 -11.60 -1.92
CA TYR A 58 9.84 -12.96 -1.43
C TYR A 58 11.30 -13.25 -1.12
N SER A 59 11.53 -14.40 -0.49
CA SER A 59 12.85 -15.00 -0.33
C SER A 59 12.93 -16.29 -1.14
N LYS A 60 14.16 -16.64 -1.56
CA LYS A 60 14.49 -17.96 -2.15
C LYS A 60 15.16 -18.90 -1.14
N SER A 61 15.55 -18.34 0.00
CA SER A 61 16.17 -19.03 1.13
C SER A 61 15.10 -19.56 2.08
N GLY A 62 15.12 -20.85 2.41
CA GLY A 62 14.26 -21.44 3.45
C GLY A 62 13.66 -22.80 3.02
N ASP A 63 13.82 -23.82 3.87
CA ASP A 63 13.25 -25.17 3.66
C ASP A 63 11.73 -25.25 3.92
N LYS A 64 11.08 -24.14 4.27
CA LYS A 64 9.63 -24.05 4.42
C LYS A 64 9.07 -23.44 3.15
N LYS A 65 8.14 -24.15 2.49
CA LYS A 65 7.29 -23.55 1.45
C LYS A 65 6.79 -22.21 1.99
N ASN A 66 7.07 -21.11 1.29
CA ASN A 66 6.51 -19.80 1.59
C ASN A 66 5.00 -19.99 1.74
N ASN A 67 4.49 -19.92 2.97
CA ASN A 67 3.06 -19.73 3.19
C ASN A 67 2.79 -18.27 2.89
N ASP A 68 1.64 -17.96 2.29
CA ASP A 68 1.33 -16.67 1.69
C ASP A 68 1.51 -15.46 2.62
N SER A 69 1.69 -15.63 3.94
CA SER A 69 1.85 -14.54 4.92
C SER A 69 3.25 -14.37 5.53
N LYS A 70 4.22 -15.24 5.21
CA LYS A 70 5.58 -15.21 5.77
C LYS A 70 6.66 -15.28 4.69
N ILE A 71 7.69 -14.46 4.85
CA ILE A 71 8.93 -14.51 4.08
C ILE A 71 10.00 -15.07 5.00
N SER A 72 10.49 -16.28 4.71
CA SER A 72 11.48 -16.96 5.57
C SER A 72 12.91 -16.65 5.13
N VAL A 73 13.81 -16.42 6.06
CA VAL A 73 15.25 -16.23 5.81
C VAL A 73 16.06 -16.97 6.86
N ASN A 74 17.32 -17.30 6.59
CA ASN A 74 18.18 -17.96 7.58
C ASN A 74 18.81 -16.96 8.57
N ASN A 75 18.97 -15.71 8.15
CA ASN A 75 19.59 -14.64 8.92
C ASN A 75 19.08 -13.27 8.39
N GLY A 76 19.36 -12.19 9.11
CA GLY A 76 18.82 -10.87 8.78
C GLY A 76 19.43 -10.21 7.54
N ASN A 77 20.54 -10.74 7.00
CA ASN A 77 21.23 -10.21 5.82
C ASN A 77 21.12 -11.10 4.58
N ASP A 78 20.28 -12.14 4.63
CA ASP A 78 20.02 -13.01 3.49
C ASP A 78 19.41 -12.21 2.34
N ASN A 79 19.63 -12.71 1.12
CA ASN A 79 19.07 -12.10 -0.08
C ASN A 79 17.55 -12.26 -0.11
N LEU A 80 16.89 -11.13 -0.29
CA LEU A 80 15.48 -11.02 -0.63
C LEU A 80 15.33 -10.61 -2.09
N TYR A 81 14.13 -10.77 -2.61
CA TYR A 81 13.81 -10.48 -4.00
C TYR A 81 12.51 -9.70 -4.07
N PHE A 82 12.43 -8.78 -5.03
CA PHE A 82 11.14 -8.26 -5.48
C PHE A 82 11.02 -8.36 -6.99
N MET A 83 9.79 -8.62 -7.45
CA MET A 83 9.43 -8.67 -8.87
C MET A 83 8.66 -7.41 -9.23
N ILE A 84 9.03 -6.79 -10.35
CA ILE A 84 8.26 -5.70 -10.96
C ILE A 84 7.89 -6.11 -12.37
N GLU A 85 6.60 -6.00 -12.69
CA GLU A 85 6.15 -5.99 -14.08
C GLU A 85 5.38 -4.73 -14.41
N ASN A 86 5.54 -4.24 -15.63
CA ASN A 86 4.93 -3.01 -16.11
C ASN A 86 4.50 -3.16 -17.57
N ALA A 87 3.24 -2.85 -17.84
CA ALA A 87 2.65 -2.91 -19.17
C ALA A 87 2.06 -1.55 -19.60
N GLY A 88 2.19 -1.24 -20.90
CA GLY A 88 1.42 -0.20 -21.59
C GLY A 88 2.08 1.17 -21.70
N GLU A 89 2.77 1.58 -20.65
CA GLU A 89 3.35 2.91 -20.54
C GLU A 89 4.75 2.89 -19.95
N ASP A 90 5.55 3.88 -20.33
CA ASP A 90 6.82 4.13 -19.67
C ASP A 90 6.52 4.76 -18.30
N ARG A 91 7.09 4.17 -17.24
CA ARG A 91 6.86 4.61 -15.84
C ARG A 91 8.16 4.60 -15.07
N GLN A 92 8.43 5.65 -14.30
CA GLN A 92 9.34 5.52 -13.17
C GLN A 92 8.59 4.90 -12.00
N ILE A 93 9.23 3.93 -11.36
CA ILE A 93 8.71 3.18 -10.21
C ILE A 93 9.64 3.39 -9.03
N ALA A 94 9.07 3.76 -7.89
CA ALA A 94 9.75 3.82 -6.60
C ALA A 94 9.42 2.57 -5.77
N VAL A 95 10.44 1.96 -5.17
CA VAL A 95 10.32 0.85 -4.23
C VAL A 95 10.88 1.26 -2.87
N GLN A 96 10.07 1.08 -1.83
CA GLN A 96 10.42 1.37 -0.44
C GLN A 96 10.25 0.10 0.39
N ILE A 97 11.23 -0.20 1.24
CA ILE A 97 11.18 -1.31 2.20
C ILE A 97 11.10 -0.75 3.61
N PHE A 98 10.20 -1.33 4.39
CA PHE A 98 10.00 -0.98 5.79
C PHE A 98 10.19 -2.22 6.65
N ILE A 99 10.99 -2.08 7.71
CA ILE A 99 11.11 -3.07 8.76
C ILE A 99 10.46 -2.51 10.02
N ASP A 100 9.55 -3.28 10.60
CA ASP A 100 8.79 -2.86 11.78
C ASP A 100 8.10 -1.49 11.59
N TYR A 101 7.65 -1.26 10.36
CA TYR A 101 6.98 -0.04 9.90
C TYR A 101 7.86 1.22 9.89
N ILE A 102 9.19 1.05 9.92
CA ILE A 102 10.19 2.10 9.70
C ILE A 102 10.87 1.85 8.36
N GLN A 103 10.96 2.87 7.52
CA GLN A 103 11.64 2.75 6.22
C GLN A 103 13.14 2.53 6.45
N VAL A 104 13.68 1.47 5.87
CA VAL A 104 15.09 1.12 5.97
C VAL A 104 15.76 1.17 4.60
N PRO A 105 17.04 1.54 4.52
CA PRO A 105 17.80 1.43 3.29
C PRO A 105 17.99 -0.03 2.88
N ILE A 106 18.08 -0.25 1.57
CA ILE A 106 18.37 -1.56 0.96
C ILE A 106 19.64 -1.49 0.13
N ILE A 107 20.26 -2.65 -0.09
CA ILE A 107 21.44 -2.81 -0.94
C ILE A 107 21.03 -3.58 -2.19
N ILE A 108 21.25 -3.00 -3.37
CA ILE A 108 21.08 -3.64 -4.67
C ILE A 108 22.39 -3.49 -5.44
N GLU A 109 22.96 -4.60 -5.91
CA GLU A 109 24.24 -4.62 -6.65
C GLU A 109 25.41 -3.91 -5.92
N GLY A 110 25.37 -3.88 -4.58
CA GLY A 110 26.39 -3.25 -3.74
C GLY A 110 26.18 -1.76 -3.49
N GLU A 111 25.16 -1.14 -4.08
CA GLU A 111 24.77 0.24 -3.84
C GLU A 111 23.62 0.32 -2.84
N MET A 112 23.66 1.33 -1.98
CA MET A 112 22.65 1.57 -0.95
C MET A 112 21.60 2.57 -1.43
N TYR A 113 20.33 2.25 -1.22
CA TYR A 113 19.19 3.07 -1.61
C TYR A 113 18.22 3.20 -0.43
N GLN A 114 17.85 4.44 -0.07
CA GLN A 114 16.75 4.68 0.86
C GLN A 114 15.40 4.36 0.19
N THR A 115 15.26 4.80 -1.05
CA THR A 115 14.20 4.44 -1.99
C THR A 115 14.86 4.05 -3.29
N PHE A 116 14.51 2.88 -3.83
CA PHE A 116 15.04 2.41 -5.10
C PHE A 116 14.14 2.88 -6.23
N PHE A 117 14.72 3.53 -7.24
CA PHE A 117 13.99 4.03 -8.41
C PHE A 117 14.40 3.25 -9.65
N VAL A 118 13.42 2.88 -10.47
CA VAL A 118 13.65 2.22 -11.76
C VAL A 118 12.75 2.82 -12.82
N ASP A 119 13.36 3.20 -13.95
CA ASP A 119 12.61 3.56 -15.15
C ASP A 119 12.27 2.28 -15.92
N THR A 120 10.98 2.10 -16.20
CA THR A 120 10.44 0.95 -16.92
C THR A 120 9.87 1.40 -18.26
N ASP A 121 10.04 0.58 -19.29
CA ASP A 121 9.37 0.78 -20.57
C ASP A 121 7.99 0.09 -20.57
N LYS A 122 7.25 0.22 -21.68
CA LYS A 122 5.90 -0.36 -21.86
C LYS A 122 5.81 -1.88 -21.72
N SER A 123 6.92 -2.60 -21.65
CA SER A 123 6.97 -4.06 -21.56
C SER A 123 8.17 -4.49 -20.72
N PHE A 124 8.07 -4.25 -19.42
CA PHE A 124 9.14 -4.52 -18.47
C PHE A 124 8.75 -5.66 -17.50
N SER A 125 9.62 -6.65 -17.34
CA SER A 125 9.54 -7.68 -16.30
C SER A 125 10.95 -7.91 -15.76
N LYS A 126 11.17 -7.65 -14.46
CA LYS A 126 12.48 -7.83 -13.84
C LYS A 126 12.37 -8.17 -12.36
N GLU A 127 13.10 -9.21 -11.98
CA GLU A 127 13.41 -9.53 -10.58
C GLU A 127 14.65 -8.75 -10.16
N PHE A 128 14.61 -8.18 -8.95
CA PHE A 128 15.75 -7.55 -8.30
C PHE A 128 16.10 -8.33 -7.04
N CYS A 129 17.39 -8.59 -6.85
CA CYS A 129 17.94 -9.13 -5.61
C CYS A 129 18.35 -7.95 -4.72
N PHE A 130 17.95 -7.98 -3.45
CA PHE A 130 18.32 -6.96 -2.48
C PHE A 130 18.67 -7.56 -1.12
N GLN A 131 19.38 -6.79 -0.30
CA GLN A 131 19.59 -7.07 1.11
C GLN A 131 19.10 -5.87 1.93
N ILE A 132 18.63 -6.12 3.16
CA ILE A 132 18.34 -5.07 4.12
C ILE A 132 19.69 -4.50 4.61
N ALA A 133 19.86 -3.18 4.56
CA ALA A 133 21.14 -2.55 4.92
C ALA A 133 21.34 -2.41 6.44
N GLU A 134 20.27 -2.57 7.22
CA GLU A 134 20.31 -2.52 8.68
C GLU A 134 20.56 -3.91 9.30
N THR A 135 21.13 -3.91 10.51
CA THR A 135 21.30 -5.15 11.28
C THR A 135 20.00 -5.45 12.04
N LEU A 136 19.39 -6.58 11.73
CA LEU A 136 18.17 -7.05 12.39
C LEU A 136 18.46 -7.81 13.68
N ASP A 137 17.50 -7.83 14.60
CA ASP A 137 17.55 -8.69 15.78
C ASP A 137 17.10 -10.10 15.40
N GLU A 138 18.05 -10.98 15.10
CA GLU A 138 17.79 -12.36 14.67
C GLU A 138 17.17 -13.24 15.77
N SER A 139 16.95 -12.72 16.98
CA SER A 139 16.25 -13.45 18.04
C SER A 139 14.72 -13.35 17.96
N VAL A 140 14.19 -12.48 17.10
CA VAL A 140 12.74 -12.25 16.92
C VAL A 140 12.35 -12.24 15.45
N ASP A 141 11.06 -12.45 15.18
CA ASP A 141 10.47 -12.22 13.86
C ASP A 141 10.16 -10.72 13.70
N HIS A 142 10.36 -10.21 12.48
CA HIS A 142 10.10 -8.80 12.16
C HIS A 142 8.88 -8.64 11.25
N LYS A 143 8.34 -7.43 11.15
CA LYS A 143 7.43 -7.08 10.05
C LYS A 143 8.24 -6.55 8.88
N ILE A 144 7.93 -7.03 7.69
CA ILE A 144 8.43 -6.44 6.44
C ILE A 144 7.24 -5.95 5.64
N MET A 145 7.29 -4.67 5.26
CA MET A 145 6.38 -4.10 4.27
C MET A 145 7.20 -3.62 3.08
N ALA A 146 6.78 -4.01 1.88
CA ALA A 146 7.35 -3.51 0.64
C ALA A 146 6.28 -2.70 -0.09
N ALA A 147 6.61 -1.49 -0.51
CA ALA A 147 5.70 -0.62 -1.24
C ALA A 147 6.30 -0.23 -2.58
N MET A 148 5.54 -0.42 -3.64
CA MET A 148 5.82 0.05 -4.99
C MET A 148 4.88 1.21 -5.30
N THR A 149 5.42 2.32 -5.82
CA THR A 149 4.64 3.46 -6.32
C THR A 149 5.02 3.78 -7.76
N VAL A 150 4.06 3.79 -8.67
CA VAL A 150 4.27 4.14 -10.09
C VAL A 150 4.15 5.65 -10.33
N TYR A 151 4.75 6.11 -11.43
CA TYR A 151 4.86 7.54 -11.78
C TYR A 151 5.48 8.35 -10.62
N SER A 152 6.56 7.84 -10.03
CA SER A 152 7.27 8.51 -8.94
C SER A 152 7.91 9.84 -9.38
N ASP A 153 8.12 10.01 -10.67
CA ASP A 153 8.67 11.19 -11.34
C ASP A 153 7.62 12.25 -11.74
N LYS A 154 6.31 11.92 -11.65
CA LYS A 154 5.23 12.82 -12.06
C LYS A 154 4.43 13.29 -10.85
N TYR A 155 4.35 14.60 -10.65
CA TYR A 155 3.55 15.17 -9.58
C TYR A 155 2.05 15.13 -9.89
N VAL A 156 1.24 14.88 -8.88
CA VAL A 156 -0.23 14.87 -9.02
C VAL A 156 -0.79 16.21 -9.50
N LYS A 157 -0.19 17.34 -9.09
CA LYS A 157 -0.58 18.67 -9.59
C LYS A 157 -0.49 18.82 -11.10
N ASP A 158 0.43 18.08 -11.74
CA ASP A 158 0.69 18.13 -13.18
C ASP A 158 -0.11 17.08 -13.96
N SER A 159 -0.87 16.21 -13.27
CA SER A 159 -1.71 15.19 -13.89
C SER A 159 -2.89 15.80 -14.65
N GLU A 160 -3.25 15.21 -15.80
CA GLU A 160 -4.42 15.61 -16.58
C GLU A 160 -5.76 15.17 -15.95
N LEU A 161 -5.75 14.19 -15.03
CA LEU A 161 -6.96 13.72 -14.36
C LEU A 161 -7.57 14.83 -13.53
N GLU A 162 -8.88 15.07 -13.56
CA GLU A 162 -9.48 16.18 -12.77
C GLU A 162 -9.31 16.00 -11.24
N TYR A 163 -9.24 14.76 -10.77
CA TYR A 163 -9.20 14.38 -9.36
C TYR A 163 -7.93 13.59 -9.01
N THR A 164 -7.61 13.55 -7.71
CA THR A 164 -6.54 12.70 -7.19
C THR A 164 -6.98 11.24 -7.11
N THR A 165 -6.04 10.30 -7.06
CA THR A 165 -6.33 8.87 -7.02
C THR A 165 -5.43 8.16 -6.01
N ASN A 166 -5.92 7.03 -5.50
CA ASN A 166 -5.24 6.05 -4.66
C ASN A 166 -5.02 4.75 -5.48
N GLY A 167 -4.63 4.89 -6.75
CA GLY A 167 -4.46 3.78 -7.68
C GLY A 167 -3.03 3.66 -8.20
N TYR A 168 -2.06 4.28 -7.53
CA TYR A 168 -0.68 4.37 -7.99
C TYR A 168 0.29 3.53 -7.16
N SER A 169 -0.18 2.76 -6.19
CA SER A 169 0.68 1.95 -5.34
C SER A 169 0.17 0.53 -5.15
N ILE A 170 1.11 -0.40 -5.04
CA ILE A 170 0.90 -1.72 -4.48
C ILE A 170 1.82 -1.81 -3.27
N ALA A 171 1.27 -2.14 -2.11
CA ALA A 171 2.07 -2.44 -0.94
C ALA A 171 1.65 -3.76 -0.32
N LEU A 172 2.65 -4.49 0.18
CA LEU A 172 2.58 -5.85 0.65
C LEU A 172 3.15 -5.90 2.06
N ASP A 173 2.38 -6.42 3.02
CA ASP A 173 2.76 -6.48 4.44
C ASP A 173 2.83 -7.93 4.93
N ALA A 174 4.03 -8.41 5.27
CA ALA A 174 4.32 -9.80 5.64
C ALA A 174 5.00 -9.91 7.02
N VAL A 175 5.23 -11.13 7.48
CA VAL A 175 6.19 -11.42 8.56
C VAL A 175 7.50 -11.86 7.95
N LEU A 176 8.61 -11.29 8.38
CA LEU A 176 9.96 -11.78 8.08
C LEU A 176 10.35 -12.78 9.18
N ASP A 177 10.29 -14.07 8.84
CA ASP A 177 10.60 -15.21 9.72
C ASP A 177 12.09 -15.54 9.62
N ILE A 178 12.85 -15.32 10.70
CA ILE A 178 14.29 -15.56 10.74
C ILE A 178 14.56 -16.91 11.42
N ALA A 179 15.16 -17.84 10.69
CA ALA A 179 15.36 -19.22 11.15
C ALA A 179 16.20 -19.29 12.44
N GLY A 180 15.73 -20.07 13.42
CA GLY A 180 16.43 -20.28 14.70
C GLY A 180 15.81 -19.53 15.89
N ASN A 181 14.79 -18.70 15.67
CA ASN A 181 13.98 -18.10 16.73
C ASN A 181 13.17 -19.18 17.50
N THR A 182 12.98 -18.97 18.80
CA THR A 182 12.20 -19.80 19.72
C THR A 182 10.69 -19.58 19.67
N ASP A 183 10.11 -19.31 18.49
CA ASP A 183 8.69 -18.94 18.31
C ASP A 183 8.25 -17.71 19.15
N GLN A 184 9.15 -16.74 19.37
CA GLN A 184 8.78 -15.48 20.03
C GLN A 184 8.55 -14.37 19.01
N PHE A 185 7.27 -14.06 18.75
CA PHE A 185 6.85 -12.86 18.05
C PHE A 185 6.79 -11.71 19.07
N ILE A 186 7.89 -10.96 19.25
CA ILE A 186 7.90 -9.79 20.13
C ILE A 186 8.05 -8.53 19.28
N MET A 187 6.93 -8.10 18.71
CA MET A 187 6.82 -6.77 18.13
C MET A 187 6.42 -5.77 19.21
N ASN A 188 7.36 -4.94 19.64
CA ASN A 188 7.05 -3.85 20.57
C ASN A 188 6.37 -2.71 19.80
N LYS A 189 5.15 -2.36 20.25
CA LYS A 189 4.51 -1.10 19.84
C LYS A 189 5.42 0.05 20.27
N LEU A 190 5.99 0.78 19.30
CA LEU A 190 6.86 1.92 19.60
C LEU A 190 6.06 3.11 20.14
N TYR A 191 4.78 3.18 19.76
CA TYR A 191 3.93 4.32 19.99
C TYR A 191 2.58 3.93 20.61
N ASN A 192 1.97 4.90 21.30
CA ASN A 192 0.62 4.76 21.83
C ASN A 192 -0.42 4.96 20.72
N TYR A 193 -1.66 4.55 20.99
CA TYR A 193 -2.75 4.86 20.07
C TYR A 193 -3.04 6.37 20.02
N GLU A 194 -3.35 6.85 18.82
CA GLU A 194 -3.93 8.16 18.59
C GLU A 194 -5.30 8.27 19.28
N ASN A 195 -5.59 9.47 19.77
CA ASN A 195 -6.89 9.80 20.35
C ASN A 195 -7.74 10.48 19.28
N PRO A 196 -8.70 9.77 18.66
CA PRO A 196 -9.52 10.39 17.62
C PRO A 196 -10.40 11.49 18.20
N ARG A 197 -10.65 12.52 17.38
CA ARG A 197 -11.60 13.58 17.69
C ARG A 197 -13.02 13.03 17.70
N GLU A 198 -13.37 12.27 16.67
CA GLU A 198 -14.70 11.69 16.49
C GLU A 198 -14.62 10.27 15.92
N SER A 199 -15.67 9.48 16.16
CA SER A 199 -15.85 8.11 15.68
C SER A 199 -17.28 7.93 15.19
N TYR A 200 -17.46 7.72 13.88
CA TYR A 200 -18.76 7.76 13.21
C TYR A 200 -18.92 6.64 12.18
N LYS A 201 -20.17 6.37 11.76
CA LYS A 201 -20.48 5.37 10.73
C LYS A 201 -20.63 6.01 9.37
N ASP A 202 -20.06 5.39 8.34
CA ASP A 202 -20.20 5.77 6.93
C ASP A 202 -19.99 4.53 6.05
N MET A 203 -20.44 4.57 4.80
CA MET A 203 -20.21 3.51 3.80
C MET A 203 -18.86 3.71 3.10
N TRP A 204 -17.78 3.72 3.88
CA TRP A 204 -16.40 3.80 3.38
C TRP A 204 -15.45 3.17 4.39
N TYR A 205 -14.36 2.60 3.87
CA TYR A 205 -13.25 2.10 4.67
C TYR A 205 -11.93 2.52 4.02
N GLY A 206 -10.85 2.62 4.81
CA GLY A 206 -9.54 2.98 4.31
C GLY A 206 -8.83 4.04 5.14
N VAL A 207 -7.94 4.76 4.45
CA VAL A 207 -7.23 5.94 4.96
C VAL A 207 -7.37 7.10 3.97
N LEU A 208 -7.69 8.28 4.48
CA LEU A 208 -7.73 9.52 3.69
C LEU A 208 -7.08 10.64 4.51
N ILE A 209 -6.09 11.28 3.91
CA ILE A 209 -5.48 12.51 4.44
C ILE A 209 -5.98 13.69 3.60
N ASN A 210 -6.45 14.76 4.24
CA ASN A 210 -6.89 15.97 3.55
C ASN A 210 -6.67 17.25 4.38
N THR A 211 -7.13 18.39 3.87
CA THR A 211 -6.95 19.72 4.49
C THR A 211 -8.23 20.33 5.05
N GLU A 212 -9.27 19.53 5.33
CA GLU A 212 -10.60 20.01 5.77
C GLU A 212 -10.63 20.33 7.27
N LEU A 213 -9.75 21.22 7.74
CA LEU A 213 -9.50 21.52 9.16
C LEU A 213 -10.69 22.15 9.93
N GLN A 214 -11.68 22.72 9.23
CA GLN A 214 -12.82 23.38 9.88
C GLN A 214 -13.94 22.40 10.24
N ASP A 215 -14.37 21.61 9.25
CA ASP A 215 -15.55 20.75 9.39
C ASP A 215 -15.17 19.26 9.50
N PHE A 216 -13.89 18.92 9.36
CA PHE A 216 -13.39 17.53 9.35
C PHE A 216 -14.11 16.66 8.32
N LYS A 217 -14.50 17.24 7.18
CA LYS A 217 -15.23 16.50 6.14
C LYS A 217 -14.31 15.50 5.45
N ARG A 218 -14.83 14.29 5.24
CA ARG A 218 -14.19 13.26 4.41
C ARG A 218 -14.30 13.66 2.94
N ARG A 219 -13.31 14.41 2.45
CA ARG A 219 -13.20 14.86 1.06
C ARG A 219 -11.84 14.49 0.48
N VAL A 220 -11.88 14.10 -0.79
CA VAL A 220 -10.67 13.91 -1.60
C VAL A 220 -9.87 15.22 -1.60
N PRO A 221 -8.56 15.19 -1.31
CA PRO A 221 -7.74 16.40 -1.25
C PRO A 221 -7.62 17.05 -2.63
N ASN A 222 -7.37 18.36 -2.64
CA ASN A 222 -6.92 19.05 -3.84
C ASN A 222 -5.60 18.45 -4.31
N LYS A 223 -5.33 18.51 -5.62
CA LYS A 223 -4.08 18.02 -6.20
C LYS A 223 -2.83 18.72 -5.68
N GLU A 224 -2.97 19.98 -5.30
CA GLU A 224 -1.86 20.80 -4.81
C GLU A 224 -2.25 21.50 -3.52
N ILE A 225 -1.31 21.50 -2.57
CA ILE A 225 -1.33 22.29 -1.35
C ILE A 225 -0.01 23.06 -1.25
N ILE A 226 -0.08 24.32 -0.84
CA ILE A 226 1.09 25.17 -0.63
C ILE A 226 1.48 25.14 0.85
N ALA A 227 2.77 25.01 1.11
CA ALA A 227 3.33 25.08 2.46
C ALA A 227 4.66 25.86 2.46
N GLN A 228 5.06 26.34 3.64
CA GLN A 228 6.36 26.98 3.84
C GLN A 228 7.39 25.95 4.31
N LYS A 229 8.66 26.21 4.00
CA LYS A 229 9.78 25.43 4.55
C LYS A 229 9.71 25.33 6.07
N ASN A 230 9.94 24.13 6.61
CA ASN A 230 9.89 23.85 8.05
C ASN A 230 8.53 24.17 8.72
N GLU A 231 7.47 24.44 7.96
CA GLU A 231 6.13 24.62 8.50
C GLU A 231 5.69 23.32 9.17
N ARG A 232 5.21 23.42 10.41
CA ARG A 232 4.41 22.35 11.01
C ARG A 232 2.98 22.53 10.52
N LYS A 233 2.57 21.66 9.59
CA LYS A 233 1.27 21.75 8.94
C LYS A 233 0.36 20.64 9.44
N ASP A 234 -0.86 21.01 9.82
CA ASP A 234 -1.90 20.08 10.21
C ASP A 234 -2.73 19.64 9.00
N PHE A 235 -3.02 18.36 8.95
CA PHE A 235 -3.96 17.71 8.05
C PHE A 235 -5.01 16.96 8.86
N VAL A 236 -6.14 16.65 8.23
CA VAL A 236 -7.16 15.77 8.81
C VAL A 236 -6.93 14.36 8.29
N TYR A 237 -6.89 13.39 9.19
CA TYR A 237 -6.98 11.98 8.81
C TYR A 237 -8.42 11.47 8.97
N HIS A 238 -8.78 10.52 8.12
CA HIS A 238 -9.95 9.66 8.23
C HIS A 238 -9.48 8.22 8.10
N VAL A 239 -9.69 7.40 9.13
CA VAL A 239 -9.12 6.05 9.22
C VAL A 239 -10.18 5.08 9.73
N GLY A 240 -10.28 3.89 9.14
CA GLY A 240 -11.11 2.80 9.65
C GLY A 240 -12.19 2.37 8.68
N GLY A 241 -13.40 2.11 9.18
CA GLY A 241 -14.53 1.59 8.42
C GLY A 241 -14.54 0.07 8.24
N TYR A 242 -13.54 -0.62 8.78
CA TYR A 242 -13.39 -2.07 8.69
C TYR A 242 -14.25 -2.82 9.72
N ASP A 243 -14.82 -3.94 9.31
CA ASP A 243 -15.61 -4.82 10.20
C ASP A 243 -14.78 -5.95 10.84
N ASP A 244 -13.61 -6.23 10.27
CA ASP A 244 -12.71 -7.35 10.54
C ASP A 244 -11.40 -6.92 11.25
N CYS A 245 -11.29 -5.65 11.63
CA CYS A 245 -10.05 -5.04 12.10
C CYS A 245 -10.27 -4.31 13.43
N THR A 246 -9.38 -4.49 14.40
CA THR A 246 -9.44 -3.81 15.71
C THR A 246 -8.29 -2.84 15.92
N GLU A 247 -7.21 -2.96 15.15
CA GLU A 247 -6.06 -2.06 15.18
C GLU A 247 -5.65 -1.71 13.76
N ALA A 248 -5.18 -0.48 13.53
CA ALA A 248 -4.57 -0.13 12.27
C ALA A 248 -3.37 0.79 12.47
N LEU A 249 -2.41 0.74 11.56
CA LEU A 249 -1.25 1.60 11.53
C LEU A 249 -1.21 2.36 10.21
N VAL A 250 -0.89 3.64 10.25
CA VAL A 250 -0.77 4.49 9.06
C VAL A 250 0.66 5.00 8.94
N ILE A 251 1.28 4.73 7.79
CA ILE A 251 2.55 5.31 7.35
C ILE A 251 2.25 6.36 6.30
N LEU A 252 2.89 7.53 6.42
CA LEU A 252 2.89 8.55 5.38
C LEU A 252 4.31 8.74 4.84
N CYS A 253 4.42 8.99 3.54
CA CYS A 253 5.65 9.35 2.87
C CYS A 253 5.48 10.68 2.15
N MET A 254 6.53 11.50 2.13
CA MET A 254 6.60 12.74 1.39
C MET A 254 7.80 12.67 0.44
N GLY A 255 7.55 12.78 -0.87
CA GLY A 255 8.62 12.62 -1.86
C GLY A 255 9.21 11.20 -1.89
N MET A 256 8.37 10.18 -1.64
CA MET A 256 8.79 8.77 -1.55
C MET A 256 9.76 8.45 -0.40
N GLU A 257 9.78 9.28 0.65
CA GLU A 257 10.48 8.99 1.90
C GLU A 257 9.52 9.10 3.09
N GLN A 258 9.64 8.22 4.07
CA GLN A 258 8.80 8.20 5.26
C GLN A 258 8.97 9.50 6.05
N VAL A 259 7.84 10.15 6.33
CA VAL A 259 7.82 11.40 7.07
C VAL A 259 7.30 11.17 8.49
N ASP A 260 7.86 11.93 9.44
CA ASP A 260 7.35 11.93 10.81
C ASP A 260 5.95 12.57 10.86
N VAL A 261 5.02 11.85 11.50
CA VAL A 261 3.64 12.23 11.76
C VAL A 261 3.45 12.38 13.25
N ASN A 262 3.00 13.54 13.74
CA ASN A 262 2.88 13.79 15.18
C ASN A 262 4.19 13.48 15.97
N GLN A 263 5.36 13.71 15.36
CA GLN A 263 6.69 13.35 15.91
C GLN A 263 6.94 11.84 16.08
N GLN A 264 6.23 11.01 15.32
CA GLN A 264 6.29 9.55 15.33
C GLN A 264 6.48 9.05 13.88
N LYS A 265 7.06 7.87 13.67
CA LYS A 265 7.25 7.31 12.31
C LYS A 265 5.94 6.83 11.67
N TYR A 266 4.95 6.53 12.48
CA TYR A 266 3.62 6.10 12.05
C TYR A 266 2.58 6.48 13.10
N MET A 267 1.31 6.53 12.70
CA MET A 267 0.18 6.66 13.61
C MET A 267 -0.42 5.29 13.91
N LEU A 268 -0.79 5.03 15.17
CA LEU A 268 -1.41 3.78 15.58
C LEU A 268 -2.85 4.03 16.06
N PHE A 269 -3.79 3.21 15.62
CA PHE A 269 -5.22 3.39 15.90
C PHE A 269 -5.82 2.16 16.56
N LYS A 270 -6.72 2.40 17.51
CA LYS A 270 -7.63 1.38 18.03
C LYS A 270 -9.00 1.58 17.37
N LEU A 271 -9.30 0.72 16.41
CA LEU A 271 -10.48 0.86 15.58
C LEU A 271 -11.75 0.38 16.27
N GLU A 272 -12.85 1.06 15.99
CA GLU A 272 -14.18 0.58 16.30
C GLU A 272 -14.79 -0.08 15.07
N LYS A 273 -15.42 -1.25 15.27
CA LYS A 273 -16.01 -2.05 14.19
C LYS A 273 -16.96 -1.23 13.30
N GLY A 274 -16.66 -1.18 12.00
CA GLY A 274 -17.46 -0.51 10.98
C GLY A 274 -17.55 1.01 11.14
N LYS A 275 -16.66 1.62 11.93
CA LYS A 275 -16.60 3.07 12.13
C LYS A 275 -15.32 3.67 11.58
N ILE A 276 -15.45 4.89 11.09
CA ILE A 276 -14.34 5.76 10.73
C ILE A 276 -14.03 6.64 11.94
N GLN A 277 -12.74 6.84 12.19
CA GLN A 277 -12.21 7.76 13.16
C GLN A 277 -11.53 8.91 12.44
N ASP A 278 -11.76 10.14 12.90
CA ASP A 278 -11.09 11.33 12.40
C ASP A 278 -10.26 12.04 13.48
N GLY A 279 -9.33 12.87 13.03
CA GLY A 279 -8.46 13.65 13.89
C GLY A 279 -7.42 14.40 13.09
N LEU A 280 -6.41 14.92 13.79
CA LEU A 280 -5.34 15.70 13.18
C LEU A 280 -4.06 14.89 13.07
N VAL A 281 -3.36 15.08 11.96
CA VAL A 281 -1.97 14.66 11.79
C VAL A 281 -1.13 15.89 11.45
N THR A 282 -0.08 16.12 12.24
CA THR A 282 0.87 17.20 11.99
C THR A 282 2.11 16.64 11.31
N ILE A 283 2.51 17.26 10.20
CA ILE A 283 3.72 16.94 9.45
C ILE A 283 4.61 18.18 9.41
N THR A 284 5.93 18.00 9.56
CA THR A 284 6.89 19.09 9.36
C THR A 284 7.34 19.09 7.91
N MET A 285 7.15 20.20 7.20
CA MET A 285 7.54 20.32 5.80
C MET A 285 9.07 20.31 5.65
N PRO A 286 9.60 19.78 4.53
CA PRO A 286 11.01 19.87 4.18
C PRO A 286 11.58 21.29 4.28
N ASP A 287 12.88 21.38 4.57
CA ASP A 287 13.62 22.64 4.51
C ASP A 287 14.04 23.02 3.08
N GLU A 288 14.10 22.02 2.20
CA GLU A 288 14.30 22.20 0.77
C GLU A 288 13.03 22.68 0.06
N GLN A 289 13.22 23.61 -0.88
CA GLN A 289 12.11 24.07 -1.73
C GLN A 289 11.86 23.04 -2.81
N GLY A 290 10.61 22.70 -3.06
CA GLY A 290 10.30 21.71 -4.07
C GLY A 290 8.86 21.27 -4.06
N SER A 291 8.54 20.38 -5.00
CA SER A 291 7.28 19.65 -5.02
C SER A 291 7.52 18.24 -4.51
N TYR A 292 6.67 17.83 -3.58
CA TYR A 292 6.74 16.52 -2.94
C TYR A 292 5.35 15.93 -2.94
N ASP A 293 5.18 14.71 -3.44
CA ASP A 293 3.90 14.05 -3.30
C ASP A 293 3.79 13.40 -1.93
N LEU A 294 2.65 13.59 -1.26
CA LEU A 294 2.27 12.86 -0.08
C LEU A 294 1.60 11.55 -0.52
N THR A 295 2.17 10.43 -0.11
CA THR A 295 1.62 9.09 -0.24
C THR A 295 1.49 8.45 1.15
N GLY A 296 0.82 7.31 1.24
CA GLY A 296 0.69 6.62 2.51
C GLY A 296 -0.23 5.43 2.42
N TRP A 297 -0.17 4.61 3.47
CA TRP A 297 -0.84 3.32 3.51
C TRP A 297 -1.39 3.03 4.89
N ILE A 298 -2.45 2.21 4.95
CA ILE A 298 -3.04 1.71 6.19
C ILE A 298 -2.90 0.20 6.30
N ILE A 299 -2.21 -0.23 7.34
CA ILE A 299 -1.94 -1.62 7.66
C ILE A 299 -2.95 -2.08 8.71
N LYS A 300 -3.72 -3.12 8.39
CA LYS A 300 -4.70 -3.73 9.29
C LYS A 300 -4.00 -4.69 10.26
N ASN A 301 -4.39 -4.64 11.54
CA ASN A 301 -3.89 -5.51 12.60
C ASN A 301 -2.36 -5.72 12.54
N PRO A 302 -1.57 -4.62 12.52
CA PRO A 302 -0.13 -4.64 12.23
C PRO A 302 0.68 -5.52 13.18
N PHE A 303 0.18 -5.78 14.39
CA PHE A 303 0.88 -6.58 15.40
C PHE A 303 0.26 -7.97 15.61
N SER A 304 -0.62 -8.42 14.72
CA SER A 304 -1.14 -9.80 14.74
C SER A 304 -0.06 -10.80 14.30
N GLU A 305 0.05 -11.90 15.04
CA GLU A 305 0.84 -13.10 14.69
C GLU A 305 0.20 -13.87 13.54
N GLU A 306 -1.13 -13.98 13.57
CA GLU A 306 -1.90 -14.59 12.50
C GLU A 306 -2.13 -13.57 11.39
N LYS A 307 -1.32 -13.68 10.33
CA LYS A 307 -1.65 -13.16 9.00
C LYS A 307 -2.05 -14.34 8.13
N THR A 308 -3.21 -14.25 7.50
CA THR A 308 -3.72 -15.32 6.63
C THR A 308 -3.04 -15.29 5.26
N GLU A 309 -2.65 -14.11 4.75
CA GLU A 309 -1.98 -13.88 3.45
C GLU A 309 -1.13 -12.59 3.52
N ILE A 310 -0.23 -12.37 2.55
CA ILE A 310 0.38 -11.06 2.26
C ILE A 310 -0.77 -10.12 1.96
N ASN A 311 -1.00 -9.16 2.85
CA ASN A 311 -2.13 -8.27 2.70
C ASN A 311 -1.78 -7.18 1.69
N SER A 312 -2.61 -7.05 0.65
CA SER A 312 -2.70 -5.80 -0.10
C SER A 312 -3.07 -4.69 0.89
N VAL A 313 -2.18 -3.71 1.00
CA VAL A 313 -2.34 -2.59 1.92
C VAL A 313 -3.09 -1.48 1.20
N SER A 314 -4.15 -0.93 1.84
CA SER A 314 -4.89 0.18 1.24
C SER A 314 -4.07 1.46 1.30
N ASP A 315 -4.03 2.20 0.20
CA ASP A 315 -3.31 3.46 0.06
C ASP A 315 -4.23 4.67 0.21
N THR A 316 -3.63 5.83 0.52
CA THR A 316 -4.33 7.11 0.57
C THR A 316 -4.28 7.83 -0.77
N TRP A 317 -5.18 8.79 -0.97
CA TRP A 317 -5.16 9.65 -2.15
C TRP A 317 -3.87 10.47 -2.19
N ARG A 318 -3.10 10.30 -3.27
CA ARG A 318 -1.85 11.02 -3.50
C ARG A 318 -2.14 12.47 -3.88
N PHE A 319 -1.41 13.42 -3.32
CA PHE A 319 -1.45 14.84 -3.72
C PHE A 319 -0.09 15.51 -3.56
N THR A 320 0.12 16.60 -4.29
CA THR A 320 1.37 17.35 -4.27
C THR A 320 1.37 18.42 -3.20
N ILE A 321 2.43 18.47 -2.39
CA ILE A 321 2.77 19.56 -1.49
C ILE A 321 3.87 20.38 -2.16
N ASN A 322 3.58 21.64 -2.43
CA ASN A 322 4.53 22.58 -2.99
C ASN A 322 5.10 23.44 -1.84
N VAL A 323 6.34 23.15 -1.48
CA VAL A 323 7.08 23.84 -0.41
C VAL A 323 7.76 25.07 -0.99
N THR A 324 7.44 26.23 -0.43
CA THR A 324 7.91 27.55 -0.88
C THR A 324 8.84 28.23 0.11
#